data_AF-X0TWJ8-F1
#
_entry.id   AF-X0TWJ8-F1
#
_cell.length_a   1.000
_cell.length_b   1.000
_cell.length_c   1.000
_cell.angle_alpha   90.00
_cell.angle_beta   90.00
_cell.angle_gamma   90.00
#
_symmetry.space_group_name_H-M   'P 1'
#
loop_
_entity.id
_entity.type
_entity.pdbx_description
1 polymer ?
#
loop_
_entity_poly.entity_id
_entity_poly.type
_entity_poly.pdbx_seq_one_letter_code
_entity_poly.pdbx_strand_id
1 'polypeptide(L)'
;DMPVQIDRIEQILEAMNVPVLRVDGFEADDVIGTLAKRASAATGCDVFICSKDKDMLQLLDKHISTFDIKTDTATDVTTMRREMKVTPQQFLDCLALQGDKADNVPGIPDVGPKTALDWIQKYGSIENLYKHLDEIKGKRGDNLRSFKDNLALSKELVTIDCNTPIEFDPKALALKKFNEPELARIFSELGFNRLLTQLGLTAPTSPKAAPTKKTLVLAKAQAGVRKVAQDFTKPTSTKTASHDYQLIDTKQKFDKFFNQLKKQKLFAIDTETTAINAMRANLVGISFSWQPKKAFYLPVKAPLGQKHLSITEVRRKLTPILADESVKKIGQNIKYDMLVLKNAKMPIKGVHFDTMVASYCLDPLRT
;
A
#
# COMPACT_ATOMS: atom_id res chain seq x y z
N ASP A 1 -19.45 2.13 15.99
CA ASP A 1 -19.20 1.26 14.84
C ASP A 1 -17.92 0.43 14.96
N MET A 2 -16.80 1.01 15.46
CA MET A 2 -15.56 0.25 15.68
C MET A 2 -15.60 -0.87 16.74
N PRO A 3 -16.40 -0.83 17.84
CA PRO A 3 -16.32 -1.86 18.88
C PRO A 3 -16.56 -3.29 18.39
N VAL A 4 -17.53 -3.50 17.49
CA VAL A 4 -17.83 -4.83 16.93
C VAL A 4 -16.68 -5.37 16.07
N GLN A 5 -15.83 -4.50 15.54
CA GLN A 5 -14.64 -4.92 14.78
C GLN A 5 -13.53 -5.42 15.71
N ILE A 6 -13.43 -4.89 16.93
CA ILE A 6 -12.45 -5.32 17.93
C ILE A 6 -12.73 -6.77 18.33
N ASP A 7 -14.00 -7.12 18.58
CA ASP A 7 -14.41 -8.51 18.88
C ASP A 7 -14.00 -9.48 17.76
N ARG A 8 -14.11 -9.06 16.49
CA ARG A 8 -13.69 -9.88 15.35
C ARG A 8 -12.17 -10.03 15.26
N ILE A 9 -11.42 -8.99 15.61
CA ILE A 9 -9.96 -9.07 15.69
C ILE A 9 -9.54 -10.05 16.78
N GLU A 10 -10.16 -9.99 17.96
CA GLU A 10 -9.89 -10.92 19.05
C GLU A 10 -10.16 -12.37 18.67
N GLN A 11 -11.29 -12.66 18.01
CA GLN A 11 -11.59 -14.00 17.49
C GLN A 11 -10.51 -14.49 16.53
N ILE A 12 -10.00 -13.61 15.66
CA ILE A 12 -8.91 -13.96 14.74
C ILE A 12 -7.61 -14.24 15.51
N LEU A 13 -7.25 -13.38 16.47
CA LEU A 13 -6.03 -13.55 17.28
C LEU A 13 -6.07 -14.83 18.10
N GLU A 14 -7.22 -15.15 18.70
CA GLU A 14 -7.46 -16.40 19.42
C GLU A 14 -7.32 -17.62 18.48
N ALA A 15 -7.94 -17.58 17.29
CA ALA A 15 -7.79 -18.63 16.30
C ALA A 15 -6.35 -18.75 15.76
N MET A 16 -5.59 -17.66 15.73
CA MET A 16 -4.16 -17.65 15.44
C MET A 16 -3.29 -18.08 16.63
N ASN A 17 -3.90 -18.40 17.78
CA ASN A 17 -3.22 -18.69 19.04
C ASN A 17 -2.18 -17.61 19.43
N VAL A 18 -2.50 -16.35 19.14
CA VAL A 18 -1.74 -15.18 19.59
C VAL A 18 -2.30 -14.75 20.95
N PRO A 19 -1.50 -14.75 22.03
CA PRO A 19 -1.97 -14.31 23.34
C PRO A 19 -2.45 -12.85 23.31
N VAL A 20 -3.65 -12.61 23.82
CA VAL A 20 -4.20 -11.27 24.03
C VAL A 20 -4.19 -10.99 25.53
N LEU A 21 -3.50 -9.94 25.94
CA LEU A 21 -3.29 -9.60 27.34
C LEU A 21 -4.04 -8.32 27.69
N ARG A 22 -4.71 -8.30 28.84
CA ARG A 22 -5.50 -7.17 29.36
C ARG A 22 -5.28 -7.06 30.85
N VAL A 23 -5.10 -5.83 31.31
CA VAL A 23 -4.99 -5.53 32.74
C VAL A 23 -5.85 -4.30 33.02
N ASP A 24 -6.86 -4.47 33.87
CA ASP A 24 -7.79 -3.39 34.19
C ASP A 24 -7.06 -2.23 34.88
N GLY A 25 -7.32 -1.01 34.40
CA GLY A 25 -6.71 0.21 34.94
C GLY A 25 -5.34 0.56 34.37
N PHE A 26 -4.83 -0.20 33.39
CA PHE A 26 -3.57 0.06 32.71
C PHE A 26 -3.77 0.17 31.20
N GLU A 27 -2.94 0.98 30.54
CA GLU A 27 -2.96 1.09 29.09
C GLU A 27 -2.17 -0.06 28.44
N ALA A 28 -2.40 -0.30 27.15
CA ALA A 28 -1.65 -1.31 26.41
C ALA A 28 -0.13 -1.03 26.43
N ASP A 29 0.23 0.25 26.45
CA ASP A 29 1.60 0.75 26.48
C ASP A 29 2.33 0.34 27.77
N ASP A 30 1.64 0.39 28.91
CA ASP A 30 2.16 -0.06 30.21
C ASP A 30 2.38 -1.58 30.24
N VAL A 31 1.42 -2.35 29.68
CA VAL A 31 1.55 -3.81 29.53
C VAL A 31 2.76 -4.15 28.66
N ILE A 32 2.91 -3.46 27.52
CA ILE A 32 4.04 -3.63 26.59
C ILE A 32 5.36 -3.29 27.29
N GLY A 33 5.44 -2.14 27.96
CA GLY A 33 6.63 -1.69 28.69
C GLY A 33 7.05 -2.68 29.76
N THR A 34 6.09 -3.14 30.57
CA THR A 34 6.30 -4.13 31.63
C THR A 34 6.85 -5.44 31.07
N LEU A 35 6.20 -6.00 30.04
CA LEU A 35 6.63 -7.28 29.45
C LEU A 35 7.97 -7.15 28.73
N ALA A 36 8.21 -6.07 28.00
CA ALA A 36 9.46 -5.83 27.31
C ALA A 36 10.64 -5.76 28.28
N LYS A 37 10.50 -5.00 29.38
CA LYS A 37 11.55 -4.90 30.41
C LYS A 37 11.80 -6.21 31.13
N ARG A 38 10.74 -6.96 31.46
CA ARG A 38 10.88 -8.28 32.10
C ARG A 38 11.51 -9.32 31.18
N ALA A 39 11.13 -9.34 29.90
CA ALA A 39 11.71 -10.25 28.91
C ALA A 39 13.21 -9.95 28.68
N SER A 40 13.56 -8.67 28.50
CA SER A 40 14.95 -8.22 28.38
C SER A 40 15.78 -8.64 29.60
N ALA A 41 15.25 -8.44 30.82
CA ALA A 41 15.97 -8.74 32.06
C ALA A 41 16.08 -10.24 32.40
N ALA A 42 15.00 -11.01 32.22
CA ALA A 42 14.92 -12.40 32.69
C ALA A 42 15.66 -13.40 31.79
N THR A 43 15.63 -13.17 30.47
CA THR A 43 16.10 -14.16 29.49
C THR A 43 17.15 -13.60 28.53
N GLY A 44 17.40 -12.28 28.55
CA GLY A 44 18.24 -11.62 27.55
C GLY A 44 17.66 -11.74 26.14
N CYS A 45 16.34 -11.93 26.03
CA CYS A 45 15.65 -12.05 24.76
C CYS A 45 15.60 -10.70 24.06
N ASP A 46 15.89 -10.70 22.76
CA ASP A 46 15.65 -9.53 21.92
C ASP A 46 14.15 -9.34 21.73
N VAL A 47 13.66 -8.17 22.11
CA VAL A 47 12.25 -7.76 22.08
C VAL A 47 12.05 -6.75 20.95
N PHE A 48 11.08 -7.04 20.09
CA PHE A 48 10.64 -6.12 19.04
C PHE A 48 9.24 -5.60 19.36
N ILE A 49 9.14 -4.29 19.65
CA ILE A 49 7.87 -3.60 19.89
C ILE A 49 7.31 -3.13 18.55
N CYS A 50 6.20 -3.71 18.12
CA CYS A 50 5.52 -3.37 16.87
C CYS A 50 4.44 -2.31 17.09
N SER A 51 4.84 -1.05 17.27
CA SER A 51 3.91 0.10 17.39
C SER A 51 4.36 1.27 16.53
N LYS A 52 3.40 2.10 16.12
CA LYS A 52 3.64 3.40 15.50
C LYS A 52 3.72 4.53 16.51
N ASP A 53 3.37 4.26 17.76
CA ASP A 53 3.52 5.21 18.82
C ASP A 53 5.00 5.48 19.08
N LYS A 54 5.38 6.76 19.04
CA LYS A 54 6.75 7.22 19.28
C LYS A 54 7.12 7.04 20.75
N ASP A 55 6.14 6.95 21.66
CA ASP A 55 6.40 6.91 23.09
C ASP A 55 7.09 5.60 23.48
N MET A 56 6.91 4.53 22.69
CA MET A 56 7.66 3.28 22.80
C MET A 56 9.18 3.47 22.67
N LEU A 57 9.65 4.55 22.04
CA LEU A 57 11.09 4.83 21.91
C LEU A 57 11.77 5.07 23.26
N GLN A 58 11.02 5.41 24.32
CA GLN A 58 11.57 5.54 25.68
C GLN A 58 11.99 4.19 26.27
N LEU A 59 11.44 3.07 25.76
CA LEU A 59 11.68 1.72 26.28
C LEU A 59 12.96 1.07 25.74
N LEU A 60 13.53 1.61 24.65
CA LEU A 60 14.67 1.03 23.95
C LEU A 60 15.85 0.77 24.89
N ASP A 61 16.49 -0.39 24.75
CA ASP A 61 17.72 -0.73 25.44
C ASP A 61 18.58 -1.68 24.60
N LYS A 62 19.49 -2.43 25.24
CA LYS A 62 20.37 -3.37 24.54
C LYS A 62 19.60 -4.48 23.81
N HIS A 63 18.45 -4.89 24.35
CA HIS A 63 17.64 -5.99 23.85
C HIS A 63 16.26 -5.54 23.37
N ILE A 64 15.83 -4.31 23.67
CA ILE A 64 14.54 -3.77 23.22
C ILE A 64 14.72 -2.85 22.02
N SER A 65 14.05 -3.18 20.90
CA SER A 65 13.95 -2.37 19.68
C SER A 65 12.49 -2.15 19.28
N THR A 66 12.16 -1.04 18.62
CA THR A 66 10.86 -0.90 17.93
C THR A 66 10.96 -1.43 16.51
N PHE A 67 9.89 -1.99 15.95
CA PHE A 67 9.86 -2.56 14.60
C PHE A 67 8.66 -2.07 13.78
N ASP A 68 8.94 -1.58 12.57
CA ASP A 68 7.93 -1.13 11.63
C ASP A 68 7.68 -2.19 10.54
N ILE A 69 6.52 -2.86 10.63
CA ILE A 69 6.12 -3.93 9.72
C ILE A 69 5.93 -3.44 8.27
N LYS A 70 5.68 -2.14 8.06
CA LYS A 70 5.45 -1.58 6.71
C LYS A 70 6.75 -1.35 5.95
N THR A 71 7.79 -0.91 6.67
CA THR A 71 9.10 -0.60 6.09
C THR A 71 10.12 -1.70 6.32
N ASP A 72 9.80 -2.69 7.16
CA ASP A 72 10.70 -3.78 7.57
C ASP A 72 11.96 -3.23 8.26
N THR A 73 11.79 -2.22 9.13
CA THR A 73 12.90 -1.52 9.80
C THR A 73 12.79 -1.60 11.31
N ALA A 74 13.90 -1.96 11.96
CA ALA A 74 14.05 -1.89 13.40
C ALA A 74 14.79 -0.60 13.82
N THR A 75 14.33 0.02 14.90
CA THR A 75 15.00 1.16 15.55
C THR A 75 15.50 0.71 16.91
N ASP A 76 16.83 0.61 17.04
CA ASP A 76 17.52 0.34 18.29
C ASP A 76 18.13 1.65 18.88
N VAL A 77 18.79 1.55 20.03
CA VAL A 77 19.46 2.70 20.67
C VAL A 77 20.52 3.34 19.75
N THR A 78 21.22 2.53 18.96
CA THR A 78 22.25 3.02 18.02
C THR A 78 21.63 3.87 16.92
N THR A 79 20.55 3.38 16.32
CA THR A 79 19.79 4.04 15.27
C THR A 79 19.16 5.32 15.80
N MET A 80 18.55 5.27 16.98
CA MET A 80 17.99 6.44 17.65
C MET A 80 19.05 7.52 17.89
N ARG A 81 20.23 7.17 18.42
CA ARG A 81 21.34 8.11 18.61
C ARG A 81 21.84 8.70 17.28
N ARG A 82 21.89 7.89 16.23
CA ARG A 82 22.35 8.34 14.91
C ARG A 82 21.37 9.31 14.26
N GLU A 83 20.08 9.01 14.32
CA GLU A 83 19.04 9.70 13.53
C GLU A 83 18.32 10.77 14.33
N MET A 84 17.92 10.46 15.57
CA MET A 84 17.19 11.37 16.45
C MET A 84 18.12 12.16 17.38
N LYS A 85 19.40 11.76 17.47
CA LYS A 85 20.44 12.48 18.21
C LYS A 85 20.15 12.63 19.72
N VAL A 86 19.42 11.66 20.28
CA VAL A 86 19.09 11.54 21.71
C VAL A 86 19.14 10.08 22.14
N THR A 87 19.25 9.86 23.44
CA THR A 87 19.03 8.54 24.07
C THR A 87 17.55 8.37 24.45
N PRO A 88 17.10 7.15 24.81
CA PRO A 88 15.73 6.92 25.29
C PRO A 88 15.35 7.80 26.49
N GLN A 89 16.25 7.91 27.48
CA GLN A 89 16.04 8.78 28.65
C GLN A 89 15.93 10.27 28.27
N GLN A 90 16.74 10.71 27.30
CA GLN A 90 16.69 12.07 26.79
C GLN A 90 15.43 12.34 25.97
N PHE A 91 14.92 11.33 25.27
CA PHE A 91 13.68 11.44 24.53
C PHE A 91 12.48 11.58 25.46
N LEU A 92 12.45 10.84 26.57
CA LEU A 92 11.45 11.04 27.63
C LEU A 92 11.49 12.47 28.18
N ASP A 93 12.68 13.00 28.45
CA ASP A 93 12.85 14.40 28.86
C ASP A 93 12.33 15.39 27.79
N CYS A 94 12.53 15.10 26.50
CA CYS A 94 11.98 15.90 25.40
C CYS A 94 10.45 15.88 25.40
N LEU A 95 9.83 14.70 25.58
CA LEU A 95 8.37 14.55 25.65
C LEU A 95 7.79 15.34 26.82
N ALA A 96 8.40 15.25 28.00
CA ALA A 96 7.97 15.99 29.18
C ALA A 96 8.01 17.51 28.96
N LEU A 97 9.07 18.03 28.32
CA LEU A 97 9.20 19.46 27.99
C LEU A 97 8.18 19.92 26.96
N GLN A 98 7.91 19.08 25.95
CA GLN A 98 6.98 19.37 24.87
C GLN A 98 5.52 19.34 25.33
N GLY A 99 5.19 18.38 26.21
CA GLY A 99 3.81 17.98 26.49
C GLY A 99 3.12 17.33 25.30
N ASP A 100 1.89 16.88 25.52
CA ASP A 100 1.00 16.36 24.49
C ASP A 100 -0.43 16.82 24.75
N LYS A 101 -0.97 17.61 23.83
CA LYS A 101 -2.33 18.13 23.97
C LYS A 101 -3.39 17.08 23.72
N ALA A 102 -3.08 16.02 22.97
CA ALA A 102 -4.03 14.93 22.75
C ALA A 102 -4.30 14.18 24.07
N ASP A 103 -3.24 13.98 24.87
CA ASP A 103 -3.27 13.23 26.12
C ASP A 103 -3.34 14.12 27.36
N ASN A 104 -3.68 15.41 27.18
CA ASN A 104 -3.76 16.41 28.23
C ASN A 104 -2.49 16.57 29.09
N VAL A 105 -1.32 16.26 28.53
CA VAL A 105 -0.02 16.48 29.16
C VAL A 105 0.40 17.95 28.92
N PRO A 106 0.57 18.75 29.98
CA PRO A 106 0.68 20.20 29.83
C PRO A 106 2.01 20.68 29.23
N GLY A 107 3.13 20.06 29.59
CA GLY A 107 4.47 20.47 29.14
C GLY A 107 4.84 21.91 29.53
N ILE A 108 5.85 22.48 28.86
CA ILE A 108 6.23 23.88 29.03
C ILE A 108 5.66 24.71 27.88
N PRO A 109 4.90 25.79 28.15
CA PRO A 109 4.38 26.66 27.11
C PRO A 109 5.48 27.22 26.19
N ASP A 110 5.20 27.33 24.90
CA ASP A 110 6.11 27.79 23.85
C ASP A 110 7.36 26.91 23.61
N VAL A 111 7.41 25.70 24.20
CA VAL A 111 8.47 24.70 23.99
C VAL A 111 7.94 23.57 23.11
N GLY A 112 8.30 23.58 21.83
CA GLY A 112 7.97 22.51 20.89
C GLY A 112 9.09 21.47 20.74
N PRO A 113 8.89 20.43 19.89
CA PRO A 113 9.83 19.31 19.74
C PRO A 113 11.28 19.75 19.48
N LYS A 114 11.48 20.73 18.58
CA LYS A 114 12.81 21.24 18.24
C LYS A 114 13.50 21.91 19.43
N THR A 115 12.78 22.72 20.19
CA THR A 115 13.34 23.44 21.34
C THR A 115 13.64 22.49 22.49
N ALA A 116 12.76 21.53 22.75
CA ALA A 116 13.00 20.46 23.72
C ALA A 116 14.28 19.68 23.34
N LEU A 117 14.40 19.26 22.08
CA LEU A 117 15.58 18.57 21.56
C LEU A 117 16.86 19.40 21.72
N ASP A 118 16.84 20.67 21.29
CA ASP A 118 18.00 21.57 21.37
C ASP A 118 18.46 21.73 22.84
N TRP A 119 17.53 21.86 23.78
CA TRP A 119 17.83 21.96 25.21
C TRP A 119 18.40 20.66 25.77
N ILE A 120 17.78 19.52 25.49
CA ILE A 120 18.26 18.24 26.02
C ILE A 120 19.60 17.84 25.40
N GLN A 121 19.86 18.16 24.14
CA GLN A 121 21.17 17.96 23.54
C GLN A 121 22.24 18.85 24.18
N LYS A 122 21.91 20.11 24.47
CA LYS A 122 22.87 21.06 25.07
C LYS A 122 23.17 20.73 26.53
N TYR A 123 22.13 20.43 27.33
CA TYR A 123 22.26 20.30 28.78
C TYR A 123 22.25 18.85 29.28
N GLY A 124 21.92 17.89 28.42
CA GLY A 124 21.96 16.46 28.70
C GLY A 124 20.71 15.90 29.36
N SER A 125 20.09 16.63 30.30
CA SER A 125 18.85 16.25 30.99
C SER A 125 18.05 17.47 31.46
N ILE A 126 16.79 17.26 31.84
CA ILE A 126 15.96 18.31 32.48
C ILE A 126 16.65 18.86 33.73
N GLU A 127 17.19 18.01 34.60
CA GLU A 127 17.80 18.44 35.86
C GLU A 127 19.01 19.37 35.62
N ASN A 128 19.81 19.07 34.60
CA ASN A 128 20.93 19.93 34.22
C ASN A 128 20.48 21.20 33.49
N LEU A 129 19.39 21.16 32.72
CA LEU A 129 18.77 22.36 32.15
C LEU A 129 18.35 23.33 33.27
N TYR A 130 17.75 22.83 34.37
CA TYR A 130 17.38 23.66 35.52
C TYR A 130 18.58 24.24 36.26
N LYS A 131 19.74 23.57 36.27
CA LYS A 131 20.99 24.15 36.83
C LYS A 131 21.51 25.34 36.01
N HIS A 132 21.12 25.46 34.75
CA HIS A 132 21.56 26.53 33.82
C HIS A 132 20.40 27.44 33.41
N LEU A 133 19.39 27.56 34.27
CA LEU A 133 18.17 28.35 34.03
C LEU A 133 18.43 29.81 33.64
N ASP A 134 19.52 30.40 34.16
CA ASP A 134 19.91 31.79 33.89
C ASP A 134 20.40 32.01 32.45
N GLU A 135 20.82 30.95 31.76
CA GLU A 135 21.19 31.02 30.34
C GLU A 135 19.96 31.07 29.42
N ILE A 136 18.81 30.60 29.89
CA ILE A 136 17.57 30.53 29.11
C ILE A 136 16.83 31.86 29.26
N LYS A 137 17.06 32.76 28.29
CA LYS A 137 16.47 34.11 28.26
C LYS A 137 15.15 34.16 27.48
N GLY A 138 14.37 35.20 27.76
CA GLY A 138 13.11 35.49 27.09
C GLY A 138 11.95 34.60 27.54
N LYS A 139 10.83 34.70 26.82
CA LYS A 139 9.54 34.10 27.20
C LYS A 139 9.62 32.60 27.55
N ARG A 140 10.41 31.83 26.81
CA ARG A 140 10.61 30.39 27.07
C ARG A 140 11.30 30.10 28.39
N GLY A 141 12.28 30.92 28.78
CA GLY A 141 12.93 30.80 30.09
C GLY A 141 11.99 31.17 31.24
N ASP A 142 11.16 32.19 31.03
CA ASP A 142 10.16 32.61 32.02
C ASP A 142 9.07 31.55 32.21
N ASN A 143 8.64 30.90 31.12
CA ASN A 143 7.77 29.73 31.18
C ASN A 143 8.45 28.56 31.90
N LEU A 144 9.71 28.26 31.60
CA LEU A 144 10.44 27.17 32.27
C LEU A 144 10.56 27.37 33.78
N ARG A 145 10.71 28.63 34.24
CA ARG A 145 10.68 29.01 35.66
C ARG A 145 9.29 28.86 36.28
N SER A 146 8.27 29.33 35.58
CA SER A 146 6.90 29.40 36.10
C SER A 146 6.18 28.04 36.12
N PHE A 147 6.57 27.12 35.24
CA PHE A 147 5.92 25.81 35.06
C PHE A 147 6.76 24.63 35.57
N LYS A 148 7.71 24.89 36.48
CA LYS A 148 8.60 23.86 37.04
C LYS A 148 7.85 22.69 37.67
N ASP A 149 6.83 22.97 38.48
CA ASP A 149 6.07 21.93 39.17
C ASP A 149 5.22 21.10 38.19
N ASN A 150 4.72 21.73 37.11
CA ASN A 150 3.99 21.06 36.04
C ASN A 150 4.89 20.12 35.22
N LEU A 151 6.19 20.39 35.14
CA LEU A 151 7.10 19.54 34.38
C LEU A 151 7.36 18.20 35.07
N ALA A 152 7.41 18.17 36.40
CA ALA A 152 7.51 16.93 37.15
C ALA A 152 6.31 16.03 36.88
N LEU A 153 5.10 16.61 36.96
CA LEU A 153 3.86 15.92 36.59
C LEU A 153 3.84 15.52 35.12
N SER A 154 4.28 16.39 34.20
CA SER A 154 4.33 16.05 32.76
C SER A 154 5.24 14.86 32.50
N LYS A 155 6.41 14.81 33.16
CA LYS A 155 7.34 13.69 33.06
C LYS A 155 6.73 12.40 33.60
N GLU A 156 6.00 12.45 34.71
CA GLU A 156 5.27 11.30 35.24
C GLU A 156 4.22 10.80 34.23
N LEU A 157 3.39 11.70 33.69
CA LEU A 157 2.31 11.33 32.76
C LEU A 157 2.81 10.75 31.42
N VAL A 158 3.97 11.19 30.91
CA VAL A 158 4.53 10.64 29.67
C VAL A 158 5.43 9.41 29.88
N THR A 159 5.71 9.06 31.13
CA THR A 159 6.51 7.87 31.45
C THR A 159 5.62 6.64 31.40
N ILE A 160 5.97 5.67 30.54
CA ILE A 160 5.26 4.39 30.48
C ILE A 160 5.49 3.62 31.78
N ASP A 161 4.41 3.17 32.43
CA ASP A 161 4.52 2.37 33.64
C ASP A 161 4.93 0.93 33.31
N CYS A 162 6.17 0.59 33.65
CA CYS A 162 6.73 -0.74 33.45
C CYS A 162 6.47 -1.70 34.64
N ASN A 163 5.54 -1.38 35.55
CA ASN A 163 5.23 -2.15 36.76
C ASN A 163 3.79 -2.68 36.79
N THR A 164 3.16 -2.86 35.62
CA THR A 164 1.82 -3.46 35.53
C THR A 164 1.77 -4.83 36.25
N PRO A 165 0.69 -5.16 36.98
CA PRO A 165 0.53 -6.43 37.70
C PRO A 165 0.21 -7.62 36.77
N ILE A 166 1.09 -7.87 35.79
CA ILE A 166 1.02 -8.99 34.85
C ILE A 166 2.28 -9.86 34.97
N GLU A 167 2.16 -11.18 34.86
CA GLU A 167 3.31 -12.09 34.89
C GLU A 167 3.93 -12.26 33.49
N PHE A 168 5.26 -12.34 33.42
CA PHE A 168 5.96 -12.73 32.20
C PHE A 168 6.26 -14.24 32.25
N ASP A 169 5.48 -15.03 31.51
CA ASP A 169 5.75 -16.45 31.27
C ASP A 169 6.12 -16.69 29.80
N PRO A 170 7.42 -16.91 29.49
CA PRO A 170 7.87 -17.21 28.13
C PRO A 170 7.18 -18.41 27.50
N LYS A 171 6.80 -19.43 28.29
CA LYS A 171 6.15 -20.64 27.77
C LYS A 171 4.71 -20.36 27.36
N ALA A 172 3.99 -19.56 28.14
CA ALA A 172 2.64 -19.12 27.80
C ALA A 172 2.62 -18.25 26.53
N LEU A 173 3.66 -17.44 26.33
CA LEU A 173 3.81 -16.51 25.21
C LEU A 173 4.48 -17.11 23.95
N ALA A 174 4.91 -18.37 24.00
CA ALA A 174 5.55 -19.03 22.89
C ALA A 174 4.61 -19.19 21.68
N LEU A 175 5.18 -19.07 20.47
CA LEU A 175 4.45 -19.26 19.23
C LEU A 175 3.81 -20.65 19.17
N LYS A 176 2.50 -20.68 18.91
CA LYS A 176 1.72 -21.91 18.72
C LYS A 176 1.22 -21.96 17.27
N LYS A 177 0.93 -23.17 16.80
CA LYS A 177 0.27 -23.36 15.49
C LYS A 177 -1.14 -22.77 15.54
N PHE A 178 -1.63 -22.28 14.42
CA PHE A 178 -3.00 -21.76 14.33
C PHE A 178 -4.04 -22.87 14.54
N ASN A 179 -5.19 -22.51 15.07
CA ASN A 179 -6.41 -23.31 14.94
C ASN A 179 -6.94 -23.13 13.51
N GLU A 180 -6.36 -23.87 12.57
CA GLU A 180 -6.67 -23.76 11.15
C GLU A 180 -8.17 -23.92 10.82
N PRO A 181 -8.93 -24.87 11.41
CA PRO A 181 -10.37 -24.97 11.18
C PRO A 181 -11.15 -23.71 11.59
N GLU A 182 -10.85 -23.15 12.76
CA GLU A 182 -11.57 -21.99 13.27
C GLU A 182 -11.19 -20.72 12.50
N LEU A 183 -9.90 -20.54 12.20
CA LEU A 183 -9.41 -19.43 11.39
C LEU A 183 -10.01 -19.47 9.98
N ALA A 184 -10.15 -20.66 9.39
CA ALA A 184 -10.78 -20.82 8.09
C ALA A 184 -12.28 -20.48 8.11
N ARG A 185 -12.99 -20.84 9.19
CA ARG A 185 -14.41 -20.48 9.40
C ARG A 185 -14.57 -18.96 9.46
N ILE A 186 -13.81 -18.29 10.32
CA ILE A 186 -13.87 -16.83 10.52
C ILE A 186 -13.57 -16.09 9.20
N PHE A 187 -12.48 -16.45 8.51
CA PHE A 187 -12.13 -15.80 7.25
C PHE A 187 -13.15 -16.03 6.14
N SER A 188 -13.81 -17.19 6.12
CA SER A 188 -14.89 -17.46 5.16
C SER A 188 -16.12 -16.59 5.45
N GLU A 189 -16.51 -16.45 6.72
CA GLU A 189 -17.62 -15.58 7.15
C GLU A 189 -17.37 -14.11 6.82
N LEU A 190 -16.13 -13.64 7.01
CA LEU A 190 -15.73 -12.26 6.71
C LEU A 190 -15.40 -12.01 5.22
N GLY A 191 -15.41 -13.05 4.39
CA GLY A 191 -15.10 -12.95 2.96
C GLY A 191 -13.62 -12.72 2.65
N PHE A 192 -12.69 -13.02 3.58
CA PHE A 192 -11.24 -12.85 3.43
C PHE A 192 -10.59 -13.99 2.61
N ASN A 193 -11.12 -14.23 1.41
CA ASN A 193 -10.70 -15.32 0.52
C ASN A 193 -9.20 -15.30 0.16
N ARG A 194 -8.61 -14.09 0.08
CA ARG A 194 -7.18 -13.94 -0.18
C ARG A 194 -6.35 -14.45 1.00
N LEU A 195 -6.73 -14.12 2.24
CA LEU A 195 -6.00 -14.56 3.43
C LEU A 195 -6.10 -16.08 3.63
N LEU A 196 -7.27 -16.69 3.35
CA LEU A 196 -7.41 -18.15 3.30
C LEU A 196 -6.36 -18.78 2.37
N THR A 197 -6.25 -18.25 1.15
CA THR A 197 -5.31 -18.76 0.14
C THR A 197 -3.85 -18.54 0.56
N GLN A 198 -3.52 -17.36 1.10
CA GLN A 198 -2.16 -17.03 1.53
C GLN A 198 -1.67 -17.90 2.69
N LEU A 199 -2.57 -18.28 3.60
CA LEU A 199 -2.27 -19.17 4.73
C LEU A 199 -2.44 -20.66 4.39
N GLY A 200 -2.83 -21.00 3.16
CA GLY A 200 -3.06 -22.39 2.76
C GLY A 200 -4.28 -23.06 3.41
N LEU A 201 -5.24 -22.27 3.89
CA LEU A 201 -6.44 -22.74 4.59
C LEU A 201 -7.56 -23.07 3.59
N THR A 202 -8.30 -24.14 3.87
CA THR A 202 -9.48 -24.54 3.12
C THR A 202 -10.75 -24.04 3.79
N ALA A 203 -11.63 -23.39 3.03
CA ALA A 203 -12.93 -22.97 3.55
C ALA A 203 -13.72 -24.21 4.03
N PRO A 204 -14.39 -24.16 5.20
CA PRO A 204 -15.15 -25.29 5.70
C PRO A 204 -16.24 -25.68 4.69
N THR A 205 -16.32 -26.98 4.38
CA THR A 205 -17.41 -27.51 3.54
C THR A 205 -18.69 -27.50 4.36
N SER A 206 -19.55 -26.52 4.12
CA SER A 206 -20.87 -26.47 4.75
C SER A 206 -21.68 -27.73 4.39
N PRO A 207 -22.40 -28.36 5.34
CA PRO A 207 -23.44 -29.32 4.99
C PRO A 207 -24.55 -28.56 4.24
N LYS A 208 -24.93 -29.09 3.06
CA LYS A 208 -25.93 -28.54 2.13
C LYS A 208 -27.08 -27.78 2.83
N ALA A 209 -27.12 -26.46 2.65
CA ALA A 209 -28.38 -25.72 2.59
C ALA A 209 -28.81 -25.61 1.11
N ALA A 210 -30.09 -25.85 0.85
CA ALA A 210 -30.71 -25.90 -0.47
C ALA A 210 -30.59 -24.58 -1.27
N PRO A 211 -30.67 -24.60 -2.61
CA PRO A 211 -30.23 -23.50 -3.45
C PRO A 211 -31.32 -22.42 -3.59
N THR A 212 -31.09 -21.23 -3.03
CA THR A 212 -31.81 -20.02 -3.45
C THR A 212 -31.04 -19.32 -4.57
N LYS A 213 -31.65 -19.34 -5.75
CA LYS A 213 -31.16 -18.69 -6.98
C LYS A 213 -31.15 -17.16 -6.81
N LYS A 214 -29.97 -16.56 -6.83
CA LYS A 214 -29.55 -15.41 -7.68
C LYS A 214 -28.33 -14.73 -7.04
N THR A 215 -27.14 -15.24 -7.33
CA THR A 215 -25.91 -14.44 -7.24
C THR A 215 -25.02 -14.83 -8.42
N LEU A 216 -24.44 -13.82 -9.04
CA LEU A 216 -23.71 -13.88 -10.30
C LEU A 216 -22.66 -15.00 -10.32
N VAL A 217 -22.69 -15.76 -11.41
CA VAL A 217 -21.65 -16.72 -11.76
C VAL A 217 -20.38 -15.95 -12.12
N LEU A 218 -19.51 -15.76 -11.13
CA LEU A 218 -18.08 -15.55 -11.30
C LEU A 218 -17.38 -16.86 -10.94
N ALA A 219 -17.60 -17.88 -11.77
CA ALA A 219 -16.87 -19.12 -11.70
C ALA A 219 -15.85 -19.18 -12.85
N LYS A 220 -14.59 -19.38 -12.45
CA LYS A 220 -13.44 -19.85 -13.24
C LYS A 220 -12.68 -18.81 -14.07
N ALA A 221 -11.76 -18.12 -13.39
CA ALA A 221 -10.38 -17.99 -13.86
C ALA A 221 -9.48 -17.61 -12.68
N GLN A 222 -8.91 -18.59 -11.97
CA GLN A 222 -7.64 -18.46 -11.24
C GLN A 222 -7.22 -19.79 -10.60
N ALA A 223 -7.17 -20.85 -11.41
CA ALA A 223 -6.17 -21.89 -11.21
C ALA A 223 -4.92 -21.41 -11.97
N GLY A 224 -3.92 -20.90 -11.26
CA GLY A 224 -2.66 -20.45 -11.85
C GLY A 224 -2.15 -19.08 -11.41
N VAL A 225 -2.29 -18.70 -10.13
CA VAL A 225 -1.31 -17.76 -9.55
C VAL A 225 -0.15 -18.59 -9.01
N ARG A 226 0.62 -19.18 -9.93
CA ARG A 226 2.00 -19.55 -9.63
C ARG A 226 2.72 -18.24 -9.31
N LYS A 227 3.57 -18.27 -8.27
CA LYS A 227 4.64 -17.30 -8.05
C LYS A 227 5.25 -16.90 -9.39
N VAL A 228 4.92 -15.71 -9.87
CA VAL A 228 5.74 -14.96 -10.79
C VAL A 228 6.14 -13.71 -10.03
N ALA A 229 6.91 -13.91 -8.97
CA ALA A 229 8.01 -13.00 -8.69
C ALA A 229 9.03 -13.22 -9.81
N GLN A 230 8.71 -12.74 -11.01
CA GLN A 230 9.75 -12.40 -11.97
C GLN A 230 10.05 -10.95 -11.69
N ASP A 231 11.26 -10.73 -11.21
CA ASP A 231 12.09 -9.60 -11.59
C ASP A 231 11.41 -8.71 -12.64
N PHE A 232 10.93 -7.54 -12.21
CA PHE A 232 10.79 -6.40 -13.11
C PHE A 232 12.20 -5.88 -13.44
N THR A 233 13.05 -6.76 -13.95
CA THR A 233 14.28 -6.40 -14.61
C THR A 233 13.93 -5.60 -15.84
N LYS A 234 14.76 -4.58 -16.12
CA LYS A 234 14.65 -3.56 -17.17
C LYS A 234 13.74 -3.97 -18.35
N PRO A 235 12.81 -3.09 -18.80
CA PRO A 235 11.92 -3.40 -19.90
C PRO A 235 12.72 -3.92 -21.08
N THR A 236 12.49 -5.17 -21.46
CA THR A 236 13.09 -5.74 -22.67
C THR A 236 12.57 -4.90 -23.83
N SER A 237 13.45 -4.09 -24.42
CA SER A 237 13.07 -3.22 -25.52
C SER A 237 12.50 -4.05 -26.66
N THR A 238 11.42 -3.57 -27.30
CA THR A 238 10.90 -4.12 -28.56
C THR A 238 11.97 -4.25 -29.64
N LYS A 239 13.10 -3.56 -29.51
CA LYS A 239 14.29 -3.70 -30.37
C LYS A 239 15.03 -5.05 -30.24
N THR A 240 14.74 -5.88 -29.23
CA THR A 240 15.54 -7.08 -28.90
C THR A 240 14.75 -8.39 -28.83
N ALA A 241 13.42 -8.34 -28.86
CA ALA A 241 12.59 -9.54 -28.82
C ALA A 241 12.01 -9.87 -30.20
N SER A 242 12.10 -11.14 -30.62
CA SER A 242 11.47 -11.61 -31.86
C SER A 242 9.96 -11.29 -31.87
N HIS A 243 9.50 -10.66 -32.95
CA HIS A 243 8.11 -10.21 -33.15
C HIS A 243 7.68 -10.32 -34.62
N ASP A 244 6.38 -10.41 -34.86
CA ASP A 244 5.75 -10.48 -36.20
C ASP A 244 4.79 -9.29 -36.37
N TYR A 245 5.32 -8.20 -36.90
CA TYR A 245 4.59 -6.95 -37.16
C TYR A 245 4.34 -6.78 -38.64
N GLN A 246 3.08 -6.57 -38.99
CA GLN A 246 2.64 -6.56 -40.38
C GLN A 246 2.10 -5.19 -40.77
N LEU A 247 2.70 -4.62 -41.80
CA LEU A 247 2.21 -3.41 -42.45
C LEU A 247 1.13 -3.77 -43.47
N ILE A 248 -0.08 -3.25 -43.27
CA ILE A 248 -1.29 -3.49 -44.07
C ILE A 248 -1.56 -2.28 -44.95
N ASP A 249 -0.74 -2.10 -45.99
CA ASP A 249 -0.70 -0.93 -46.88
C ASP A 249 -1.34 -1.18 -48.26
N THR A 250 -1.90 -2.37 -48.50
CA THR A 250 -2.59 -2.72 -49.74
C THR A 250 -3.96 -3.33 -49.49
N LYS A 251 -4.85 -3.22 -50.47
CA LYS A 251 -6.20 -3.80 -50.41
C LYS A 251 -6.17 -5.31 -50.14
N GLN A 252 -5.28 -6.05 -50.81
CA GLN A 252 -5.17 -7.50 -50.63
C GLN A 252 -4.75 -7.87 -49.20
N LYS A 253 -3.81 -7.12 -48.61
CA LYS A 253 -3.42 -7.29 -47.22
C LYS A 253 -4.57 -6.94 -46.28
N PHE A 254 -5.29 -5.85 -46.56
CA PHE A 254 -6.42 -5.42 -45.75
C PHE A 254 -7.55 -6.45 -45.74
N ASP A 255 -7.87 -7.06 -46.87
CA ASP A 255 -8.88 -8.13 -46.95
C ASP A 255 -8.50 -9.36 -46.13
N LYS A 256 -7.22 -9.77 -46.19
CA LYS A 256 -6.70 -10.88 -45.37
C LYS A 256 -6.74 -10.55 -43.88
N PHE A 257 -6.31 -9.35 -43.49
CA PHE A 257 -6.38 -8.86 -42.12
C PHE A 257 -7.82 -8.82 -41.61
N PHE A 258 -8.74 -8.24 -42.38
CA PHE A 258 -10.14 -8.08 -42.00
C PHE A 258 -10.83 -9.43 -41.77
N ASN A 259 -10.51 -10.44 -42.58
CA ASN A 259 -11.01 -11.80 -42.38
C ASN A 259 -10.49 -12.46 -41.09
N GLN A 260 -9.30 -12.08 -40.61
CA GLN A 260 -8.79 -12.52 -39.31
C GLN A 260 -9.43 -11.74 -38.16
N LEU A 261 -9.57 -10.42 -38.31
CA LEU A 261 -10.15 -9.54 -37.29
C LEU A 261 -11.59 -9.92 -36.94
N LYS A 262 -12.42 -10.26 -37.94
CA LYS A 262 -13.82 -10.71 -37.74
C LYS A 262 -13.98 -11.90 -36.79
N LYS A 263 -12.94 -12.71 -36.63
CA LYS A 263 -12.97 -13.90 -35.76
C LYS A 263 -12.66 -13.56 -34.29
N GLN A 264 -12.18 -12.35 -34.02
CA GLN A 264 -11.73 -11.95 -32.69
C GLN A 264 -12.89 -11.38 -31.87
N LYS A 265 -12.98 -11.83 -30.62
CA LYS A 265 -13.92 -11.28 -29.61
C LYS A 265 -13.25 -10.26 -28.69
N LEU A 266 -11.92 -10.16 -28.73
CA LEU A 266 -11.10 -9.28 -27.92
C LEU A 266 -9.84 -8.90 -28.71
N PHE A 267 -9.49 -7.62 -28.76
CA PHE A 267 -8.22 -7.15 -29.31
C PHE A 267 -7.80 -5.81 -28.69
N ALA A 268 -6.51 -5.54 -28.71
CA ALA A 268 -5.92 -4.23 -28.45
C ALA A 268 -5.98 -3.35 -29.69
N ILE A 269 -6.23 -2.06 -29.48
CA ILE A 269 -6.27 -1.03 -30.52
C ILE A 269 -5.51 0.21 -30.04
N ASP A 270 -4.85 0.86 -30.99
CA ASP A 270 -4.13 2.13 -30.78
C ASP A 270 -4.16 2.95 -32.08
N THR A 271 -4.07 4.27 -31.99
CA THR A 271 -4.08 5.17 -33.14
C THR A 271 -2.82 6.02 -33.24
N GLU A 272 -2.30 6.11 -34.47
CA GLU A 272 -1.27 7.08 -34.81
C GLU A 272 -1.91 8.33 -35.37
N THR A 273 -1.45 9.49 -34.91
CA THR A 273 -2.14 10.76 -35.14
C THR A 273 -1.20 11.95 -35.33
N THR A 274 -1.70 13.04 -35.92
CA THR A 274 -0.89 14.22 -36.23
C THR A 274 -0.66 15.19 -35.06
N ALA A 275 -1.31 14.98 -33.91
CA ALA A 275 -1.25 15.91 -32.78
C ALA A 275 -1.50 15.16 -31.46
N ILE A 276 -1.17 15.78 -30.33
CA ILE A 276 -1.45 15.22 -28.99
C ILE A 276 -2.88 15.55 -28.51
N ASN A 277 -3.54 16.55 -29.10
CA ASN A 277 -4.91 16.91 -28.78
C ASN A 277 -5.89 16.19 -29.70
N ALA A 278 -6.69 15.27 -29.15
CA ALA A 278 -7.60 14.40 -29.90
C ALA A 278 -8.63 15.17 -30.74
N MET A 279 -9.02 16.37 -30.32
CA MET A 279 -10.00 17.20 -31.03
C MET A 279 -9.42 17.86 -32.29
N ARG A 280 -8.09 18.00 -32.39
CA ARG A 280 -7.38 18.59 -33.54
C ARG A 280 -6.57 17.55 -34.32
N ALA A 281 -6.49 16.32 -33.82
CA ALA A 281 -5.72 15.25 -34.40
C ALA A 281 -6.41 14.68 -35.64
N ASN A 282 -5.63 14.50 -36.72
CA ASN A 282 -6.03 13.69 -37.86
C ASN A 282 -5.50 12.27 -37.70
N LEU A 283 -6.32 11.29 -38.06
CA LEU A 283 -5.92 9.88 -38.06
C LEU A 283 -4.87 9.62 -39.15
N VAL A 284 -3.74 9.03 -38.75
CA VAL A 284 -2.65 8.61 -39.64
C VAL A 284 -2.71 7.10 -39.89
N GLY A 285 -2.96 6.32 -38.84
CA GLY A 285 -3.10 4.88 -38.93
C GLY A 285 -3.72 4.27 -37.69
N ILE A 286 -4.06 2.99 -37.78
CA ILE A 286 -4.63 2.23 -36.67
C ILE A 286 -3.82 0.95 -36.48
N SER A 287 -3.45 0.68 -35.25
CA SER A 287 -2.73 -0.52 -34.83
C SER A 287 -3.70 -1.51 -34.17
N PHE A 288 -3.52 -2.79 -34.43
CA PHE A 288 -4.28 -3.88 -33.82
C PHE A 288 -3.36 -4.98 -33.31
N SER A 289 -3.72 -5.59 -32.18
CA SER A 289 -3.09 -6.82 -31.70
C SER A 289 -4.08 -7.67 -30.93
N TRP A 290 -4.06 -8.99 -31.14
CA TRP A 290 -4.85 -9.96 -30.35
C TRP A 290 -4.01 -11.16 -29.91
N GLN A 291 -2.70 -11.11 -30.14
CA GLN A 291 -1.73 -12.14 -29.74
C GLN A 291 -0.42 -11.48 -29.31
N PRO A 292 0.26 -12.00 -28.26
CA PRO A 292 1.58 -11.51 -27.87
C PRO A 292 2.56 -11.51 -29.05
N LYS A 293 3.37 -10.45 -29.14
CA LYS A 293 4.42 -10.27 -30.16
C LYS A 293 3.92 -10.25 -31.62
N LYS A 294 2.61 -10.06 -31.83
CA LYS A 294 2.01 -9.86 -33.15
C LYS A 294 1.20 -8.59 -33.21
N ALA A 295 1.37 -7.82 -34.28
CA ALA A 295 0.63 -6.57 -34.47
C ALA A 295 0.43 -6.27 -35.96
N PHE A 296 -0.63 -5.53 -36.24
CA PHE A 296 -1.01 -5.11 -37.59
C PHE A 296 -1.17 -3.59 -37.59
N TYR A 297 -0.44 -2.92 -38.47
CA TYR A 297 -0.55 -1.47 -38.65
C TYR A 297 -1.22 -1.14 -39.99
N LEU A 298 -2.29 -0.36 -39.93
CA LEU A 298 -3.11 0.04 -41.07
C LEU A 298 -2.93 1.55 -41.32
N PRO A 299 -2.01 1.97 -42.21
CA PRO A 299 -1.87 3.37 -42.58
C PRO A 299 -3.06 3.82 -43.42
N VAL A 300 -3.67 4.95 -43.05
CA VAL A 300 -4.75 5.62 -43.81
C VAL A 300 -4.32 6.98 -44.36
N LYS A 301 -3.17 7.48 -43.90
CA LYS A 301 -2.47 8.65 -44.40
C LYS A 301 -0.98 8.35 -44.36
N ALA A 302 -0.24 8.74 -45.39
CA ALA A 302 1.20 8.56 -45.46
C ALA A 302 1.86 9.74 -46.19
N PRO A 303 3.19 9.92 -46.07
CA PRO A 303 3.94 10.86 -46.90
C PRO A 303 3.76 10.60 -48.39
N LEU A 304 4.05 11.60 -49.22
CA LEU A 304 3.94 11.48 -50.67
C LEU A 304 4.78 10.29 -51.20
N GLY A 305 4.17 9.46 -52.04
CA GLY A 305 4.81 8.28 -52.63
C GLY A 305 4.76 7.00 -51.79
N GLN A 306 4.32 7.07 -50.53
CA GLN A 306 4.11 5.89 -49.67
C GLN A 306 2.71 5.31 -49.87
N LYS A 307 2.60 3.97 -49.83
CA LYS A 307 1.30 3.29 -49.94
C LYS A 307 0.51 3.43 -48.65
N HIS A 308 -0.79 3.67 -48.78
CA HIS A 308 -1.73 3.65 -47.66
C HIS A 308 -3.10 3.19 -48.13
N LEU A 309 -3.94 2.78 -47.17
CA LEU A 309 -5.30 2.37 -47.43
C LEU A 309 -6.19 3.59 -47.67
N SER A 310 -7.28 3.39 -48.43
CA SER A 310 -8.36 4.37 -48.54
C SER A 310 -9.12 4.44 -47.23
N ILE A 311 -9.15 5.61 -46.60
CA ILE A 311 -9.89 5.84 -45.35
C ILE A 311 -11.39 5.50 -45.49
N THR A 312 -11.96 5.71 -46.67
CA THR A 312 -13.36 5.37 -46.97
C THR A 312 -13.59 3.87 -46.92
N GLU A 313 -12.66 3.08 -47.47
CA GLU A 313 -12.74 1.62 -47.44
C GLU A 313 -12.52 1.08 -46.02
N VAL A 314 -11.56 1.65 -45.29
CA VAL A 314 -11.27 1.28 -43.89
C VAL A 314 -12.48 1.57 -43.00
N ARG A 315 -13.08 2.76 -43.08
CA ARG A 315 -14.34 3.09 -42.38
C ARG A 315 -15.43 2.06 -42.64
N ARG A 316 -15.72 1.82 -43.91
CA ARG A 316 -16.83 0.95 -44.30
C ARG A 316 -16.69 -0.46 -43.71
N LYS A 317 -15.47 -1.02 -43.71
CA LYS A 317 -15.23 -2.38 -43.20
C LYS A 317 -15.06 -2.44 -41.69
N LEU A 318 -14.32 -1.51 -41.07
CA LEU A 318 -13.98 -1.58 -39.65
C LEU A 318 -15.08 -1.06 -38.73
N THR A 319 -15.87 -0.06 -39.15
CA THR A 319 -16.90 0.54 -38.28
C THR A 319 -17.85 -0.48 -37.65
N PRO A 320 -18.38 -1.50 -38.37
CA PRO A 320 -19.24 -2.51 -37.74
C PRO A 320 -18.59 -3.25 -36.58
N ILE A 321 -17.30 -3.62 -36.69
CA ILE A 321 -16.57 -4.34 -35.64
C ILE A 321 -16.21 -3.41 -34.49
N LEU A 322 -15.77 -2.18 -34.82
CA LEU A 322 -15.41 -1.19 -33.81
C LEU A 322 -16.61 -0.75 -32.98
N ALA A 323 -17.79 -0.62 -33.60
CA ALA A 323 -19.03 -0.23 -32.94
C ALA A 323 -19.78 -1.38 -32.25
N ASP A 324 -19.36 -2.64 -32.45
CA ASP A 324 -19.98 -3.79 -31.78
C ASP A 324 -19.54 -3.89 -30.30
N GLU A 325 -20.48 -3.73 -29.37
CA GLU A 325 -20.22 -3.82 -27.92
C GLU A 325 -19.85 -5.23 -27.45
N SER A 326 -20.23 -6.28 -28.20
CA SER A 326 -19.90 -7.66 -27.88
C SER A 326 -18.44 -8.01 -28.19
N VAL A 327 -17.82 -7.24 -29.08
CA VAL A 327 -16.38 -7.33 -29.39
C VAL A 327 -15.65 -6.39 -28.44
N LYS A 328 -14.81 -6.95 -27.57
CA LYS A 328 -14.10 -6.21 -26.53
C LYS A 328 -12.84 -5.54 -27.06
N LYS A 329 -12.56 -4.31 -26.63
CA LYS A 329 -11.39 -3.53 -27.01
C LYS A 329 -10.55 -3.18 -25.80
N ILE A 330 -9.23 -3.34 -25.93
CA ILE A 330 -8.23 -2.91 -24.94
C ILE A 330 -7.43 -1.78 -25.55
N GLY A 331 -7.04 -0.79 -24.76
CA GLY A 331 -6.12 0.26 -25.21
C GLY A 331 -5.26 0.78 -24.07
N GLN A 332 -4.45 1.77 -24.37
CA GLN A 332 -3.65 2.53 -23.41
C GLN A 332 -3.99 3.99 -23.61
N ASN A 333 -4.58 4.66 -22.62
CA ASN A 333 -5.20 5.98 -22.83
C ASN A 333 -6.30 5.94 -23.92
N ILE A 334 -7.14 4.89 -23.91
CA ILE A 334 -8.07 4.57 -24.99
C ILE A 334 -9.09 5.69 -25.25
N LYS A 335 -9.35 6.54 -24.25
CA LYS A 335 -10.19 7.74 -24.42
C LYS A 335 -9.68 8.65 -25.55
N TYR A 336 -8.37 8.75 -25.72
CA TYR A 336 -7.77 9.50 -26.82
C TYR A 336 -8.15 8.88 -28.18
N ASP A 337 -7.91 7.59 -28.35
CA ASP A 337 -8.23 6.85 -29.58
C ASP A 337 -9.72 6.90 -29.91
N MET A 338 -10.58 6.78 -28.89
CA MET A 338 -12.03 6.88 -29.04
C MET A 338 -12.45 8.19 -29.72
N LEU A 339 -11.86 9.31 -29.28
CA LEU A 339 -12.18 10.64 -29.81
C LEU A 339 -11.68 10.80 -31.25
N VAL A 340 -10.44 10.38 -31.52
CA VAL A 340 -9.83 10.42 -32.85
C VAL A 340 -10.63 9.57 -33.85
N LEU A 341 -10.95 8.33 -33.48
CA LEU A 341 -11.72 7.42 -34.32
C LEU A 341 -13.15 7.92 -34.56
N LYS A 342 -13.78 8.54 -33.55
CA LYS A 342 -15.09 9.19 -33.71
C LYS A 342 -15.02 10.34 -34.73
N ASN A 343 -13.98 11.18 -34.67
CA ASN A 343 -13.74 12.23 -35.66
C ASN A 343 -13.51 11.65 -37.06
N ALA A 344 -12.81 10.52 -37.15
CA ALA A 344 -12.61 9.76 -38.38
C ALA A 344 -13.84 8.92 -38.82
N LYS A 345 -15.01 9.10 -38.19
CA LYS A 345 -16.28 8.41 -38.48
C LYS A 345 -16.22 6.89 -38.29
N MET A 346 -15.45 6.42 -37.32
CA MET A 346 -15.31 5.03 -36.89
C MET A 346 -15.51 4.92 -35.37
N PRO A 347 -16.70 5.24 -34.83
CA PRO A 347 -16.90 5.21 -33.38
C PRO A 347 -16.62 3.82 -32.82
N ILE A 348 -15.93 3.78 -31.68
CA ILE A 348 -15.60 2.56 -30.99
C ILE A 348 -16.50 2.37 -29.77
N LYS A 349 -16.91 1.13 -29.55
CA LYS A 349 -17.69 0.67 -28.40
C LYS A 349 -17.10 -0.63 -27.86
N GLY A 350 -17.56 -1.08 -26.71
CA GLY A 350 -17.06 -2.31 -26.08
C GLY A 350 -15.65 -2.16 -25.49
N VAL A 351 -15.29 -0.96 -25.01
CA VAL A 351 -14.04 -0.76 -24.26
C VAL A 351 -14.09 -1.62 -23.00
N HIS A 352 -13.16 -2.57 -22.92
CA HIS A 352 -13.10 -3.56 -21.86
C HIS A 352 -12.01 -3.25 -20.82
N PHE A 353 -10.90 -2.65 -21.26
CA PHE A 353 -9.76 -2.37 -20.39
C PHE A 353 -8.91 -1.21 -20.93
N ASP A 354 -8.36 -0.41 -20.02
CA ASP A 354 -7.36 0.63 -20.30
C ASP A 354 -6.14 0.39 -19.40
N THR A 355 -4.98 0.12 -20.00
CA THR A 355 -3.76 -0.20 -19.25
C THR A 355 -3.24 0.98 -18.44
N MET A 356 -3.48 2.23 -18.87
CA MET A 356 -3.06 3.41 -18.12
C MET A 356 -3.87 3.57 -16.83
N VAL A 357 -5.19 3.34 -16.91
CA VAL A 357 -6.07 3.35 -15.73
C VAL A 357 -5.72 2.19 -14.79
N ALA A 358 -5.47 1.00 -15.34
CA ALA A 358 -5.05 -0.15 -14.55
C ALA A 358 -3.74 0.09 -13.80
N SER A 359 -2.75 0.71 -14.45
CA SER A 359 -1.50 1.11 -13.82
C SER A 359 -1.75 2.07 -12.65
N TYR A 360 -2.57 3.10 -12.86
CA TYR A 360 -2.90 4.07 -11.82
C TYR A 360 -3.59 3.44 -10.60
N CYS A 361 -4.50 2.48 -10.81
CA CYS A 361 -5.15 1.76 -9.71
C CYS A 361 -4.20 0.86 -8.91
N LEU A 362 -3.09 0.40 -9.51
CA LEU A 362 -2.07 -0.40 -8.83
C LEU A 362 -1.07 0.47 -8.08
N ASP A 363 -0.62 1.56 -8.70
CA ASP A 363 0.33 2.51 -8.13
C ASP A 363 0.12 3.91 -8.72
N PRO A 364 -0.53 4.83 -7.99
CA PRO A 364 -0.83 6.17 -8.48
C PRO A 364 0.41 7.08 -8.60
N LEU A 365 1.56 6.70 -8.02
CA LEU A 365 2.81 7.47 -8.07
C LEU A 365 3.71 7.06 -9.24
N ARG A 366 3.39 5.97 -9.94
CA ARG A 366 4.13 5.45 -11.09
C ARG A 366 3.79 6.24 -12.35
N THR A 367 4.51 7.34 -12.57
CA THR A 367 4.40 8.20 -13.77
C THR A 367 5.07 7.62 -14.99
#